data_AF-A0A1P8F5B7-F1
#
_entry.id   AF-A0A1P8F5B7-F1
#
_cell.length_a   1.000
_cell.length_b   1.000
_cell.length_c   1.000
_cell.angle_alpha   90.00
_cell.angle_beta   90.00
_cell.angle_gamma   90.00
#
_symmetry.space_group_name_H-M   'P 1'
#
loop_
_entity.id
_entity.type
_entity.pdbx_description
1 polymer ?
#
loop_
_entity_poly.entity_id
_entity_poly.type
_entity_poly.pdbx_seq_one_letter_code
_entity_poly.pdbx_strand_id
1 'polypeptide(L)'
;MNFSGFNVNLGWVKVRLDAIWLLIIPLLFWGITDFYVPLMGSMSNLQTWTIAGAIVLLVLISLLAHVAGHAIAAKLLGDSLPKRTPIYLIAEPAQAWPLARSPGREAISAAAGPIAEMLLAVAAFMVWNQQINPYVSSVALFLAVFNLFVAVFNLIPAFPLDGGRLLRAILWGLFDAPVRGTWLAKWAGFWGIIAVTFWGIVLISQQASLEWPAGLIAFSQAALMAISFVSVKVPLQPSFEEISTRKHGLVTSASLAVLSIMPLGAITVGLMPMNYGLYAPGVTAPVEPMVRVPVEYSHSSDGSLMLTSVIPQAPILFTEWVWGCFDKSVRLAPEEEIFPPNQSVRSQAEEGHHMLFDSQTTATVVGLRLAGYPVTVKSDGVLVESILADSPAHSVLLEGDVITGLNQQPVNSVIELQNLMQGQKEGAEIRLTVLRRGVTLDVLVETLPPAFVGGPVRIGIGGETHVTGFTLPFSVDITPEKIIGGPSAGLMFTLAVYDRVTADDLTKGYRIAGTGTIDINGNVGAIGGVQQKVAAAERAGARYFLTPAENFADASKAAENIIVIQVKTAQAAIDFLNSLPPAG
;
A
#
# COMPACT_ATOMS: atom_id res chain seq x y z
N MET A 1 38.16 -20.53 -0.59
CA MET A 1 37.83 -21.09 -1.92
C MET A 1 37.68 -19.93 -2.90
N ASN A 2 38.55 -19.83 -3.91
CA ASN A 2 38.41 -18.84 -4.98
C ASN A 2 37.37 -19.36 -5.99
N PHE A 3 36.09 -19.09 -5.75
CA PHE A 3 35.08 -19.29 -6.78
C PHE A 3 35.29 -18.24 -7.88
N SER A 4 35.81 -18.68 -9.02
CA SER A 4 35.85 -17.88 -10.24
C SER A 4 34.41 -17.69 -10.73
N GLY A 5 33.87 -16.48 -10.59
CA GLY A 5 32.52 -16.14 -11.04
C GLY A 5 32.27 -16.41 -12.54
N PHE A 6 31.02 -16.27 -12.97
CA PHE A 6 30.62 -16.48 -14.36
C PHE A 6 30.99 -15.24 -15.22
N ASN A 7 31.59 -15.47 -16.39
CA ASN A 7 31.91 -14.39 -17.33
C ASN A 7 30.90 -14.40 -18.48
N VAL A 8 30.26 -13.25 -18.72
CA VAL A 8 29.38 -13.03 -19.88
C VAL A 8 30.10 -12.07 -20.83
N ASN A 9 30.20 -12.45 -22.10
CA ASN A 9 30.80 -11.59 -23.12
C ASN A 9 29.69 -10.89 -23.89
N LEU A 10 29.54 -9.57 -23.67
CA LEU A 10 28.58 -8.74 -24.43
C LEU A 10 29.15 -8.31 -25.79
N GLY A 11 30.31 -8.85 -26.21
CA GLY A 11 30.99 -8.51 -27.45
C GLY A 11 31.93 -7.30 -27.34
N TRP A 12 31.54 -6.30 -26.55
CA TRP A 12 32.32 -5.06 -26.32
C TRP A 12 32.83 -4.90 -24.88
N VAL A 13 32.20 -5.54 -23.89
CA VAL A 13 32.66 -5.60 -22.49
C VAL A 13 32.53 -7.04 -21.97
N LYS A 14 33.53 -7.49 -21.20
CA LYS A 14 33.47 -8.76 -20.44
C LYS A 14 32.91 -8.47 -19.06
N VAL A 15 31.67 -8.89 -18.85
CA VAL A 15 30.95 -8.76 -17.59
C VAL A 15 31.23 -9.96 -16.71
N ARG A 16 31.42 -9.73 -15.41
CA ARG A 16 31.63 -10.78 -14.42
C ARG A 16 30.51 -10.76 -13.37
N LEU A 17 29.82 -11.89 -13.23
CA LEU A 17 28.93 -12.16 -12.12
C LEU A 17 29.73 -12.83 -11.01
N ASP A 18 29.99 -12.10 -9.92
CA ASP A 18 30.71 -12.63 -8.77
C ASP A 18 29.89 -13.66 -7.98
N ALA A 19 30.58 -14.49 -7.18
CA ALA A 19 29.95 -15.56 -6.40
C ALA A 19 28.87 -15.06 -5.42
N ILE A 20 28.86 -13.76 -5.10
CA ILE A 20 27.84 -13.13 -4.26
C ILE A 20 26.43 -13.22 -4.87
N TRP A 21 26.32 -13.35 -6.19
CA TRP A 21 25.04 -13.56 -6.87
C TRP A 21 24.36 -14.89 -6.50
N LEU A 22 25.12 -15.89 -6.01
CA LEU A 22 24.56 -17.12 -5.46
C LEU A 22 23.75 -16.89 -4.17
N LEU A 23 24.01 -15.78 -3.46
CA LEU A 23 23.25 -15.36 -2.28
C LEU A 23 22.15 -14.37 -2.67
N ILE A 24 22.45 -13.43 -3.58
CA ILE A 24 21.52 -12.38 -3.98
C ILE A 24 20.30 -12.93 -4.72
N ILE A 25 20.50 -13.88 -5.66
CA ILE A 25 19.38 -14.40 -6.47
C ILE A 25 18.31 -15.07 -5.59
N PRO A 26 18.65 -16.01 -4.68
CA PRO A 26 17.66 -16.58 -3.77
C PRO A 26 16.95 -15.53 -2.91
N LEU A 27 17.69 -14.51 -2.42
CA LEU A 27 17.10 -13.44 -1.62
C LEU A 27 16.12 -12.58 -2.44
N LEU A 28 16.43 -12.29 -3.70
CA LEU A 28 15.53 -11.58 -4.61
C LEU A 28 14.27 -12.41 -4.87
N PHE A 29 14.41 -13.72 -5.14
CA PHE A 29 13.26 -14.60 -5.29
C PHE A 29 12.38 -14.58 -4.04
N TRP A 30 12.97 -14.79 -2.86
CA TRP A 30 12.25 -14.73 -1.58
C TRP A 30 11.52 -13.40 -1.39
N GLY A 31 12.21 -12.27 -1.59
CA GLY A 31 11.62 -10.95 -1.47
C GLY A 31 10.44 -10.73 -2.44
N ILE A 32 10.59 -11.17 -3.69
CA ILE A 32 9.56 -11.02 -4.71
C ILE A 32 8.37 -11.95 -4.45
N THR A 33 8.59 -13.21 -4.08
CA THR A 33 7.51 -14.18 -3.88
C THR A 33 6.71 -13.92 -2.60
N ASP A 34 7.36 -13.46 -1.53
CA ASP A 34 6.72 -13.39 -0.21
C ASP A 34 6.18 -12.00 0.11
N PHE A 35 6.71 -10.94 -0.53
CA PHE A 35 6.26 -9.57 -0.27
C PHE A 35 5.65 -8.90 -1.50
N TYR A 36 6.19 -9.10 -2.71
CA TYR A 36 5.74 -8.34 -3.88
C TYR A 36 4.58 -9.00 -4.64
N VAL A 37 4.73 -10.27 -5.02
CA VAL A 37 3.69 -11.01 -5.76
C VAL A 37 2.37 -11.11 -4.99
N PRO A 38 2.33 -11.28 -3.66
CA PRO A 38 1.08 -11.34 -2.91
C PRO A 38 0.23 -10.05 -3.02
N LEU A 39 0.84 -8.90 -3.31
CA LEU A 39 0.13 -7.64 -3.56
C LEU A 39 -0.73 -7.69 -4.84
N MET A 40 -0.53 -8.71 -5.69
CA MET A 40 -1.22 -8.91 -6.94
C MET A 40 -2.49 -9.79 -6.79
N GLY A 41 -2.75 -10.30 -5.58
CA GLY A 41 -3.86 -11.18 -5.26
C GLY A 41 -3.48 -12.66 -5.14
N SER A 42 -4.49 -13.52 -4.95
CA SER A 42 -4.30 -14.97 -4.85
C SER A 42 -3.93 -15.55 -6.21
N MET A 43 -2.80 -16.26 -6.29
CA MET A 43 -2.25 -16.84 -7.51
C MET A 43 -1.80 -18.27 -7.28
N SER A 44 -1.75 -19.07 -8.35
CA SER A 44 -1.15 -20.40 -8.28
C SER A 44 0.37 -20.31 -8.08
N ASN A 45 0.96 -21.29 -7.40
CA ASN A 45 2.41 -21.37 -7.19
C ASN A 45 3.19 -21.21 -8.50
N LEU A 46 2.72 -21.84 -9.59
CA LEU A 46 3.39 -21.76 -10.89
C LEU A 46 3.44 -20.32 -11.41
N GLN A 47 2.35 -19.56 -11.29
CA GLN A 47 2.31 -18.18 -11.73
C GLN A 47 3.20 -17.28 -10.87
N THR A 48 3.20 -17.48 -9.55
CA THR A 48 4.08 -16.75 -8.60
C THR A 48 5.54 -16.89 -8.99
N TRP A 49 6.02 -18.12 -9.19
CA TRP A 49 7.41 -18.38 -9.57
C TRP A 49 7.74 -17.88 -10.98
N THR A 50 6.78 -17.93 -11.91
CA THR A 50 6.96 -17.40 -13.28
C THR A 50 7.14 -15.89 -13.27
N ILE A 51 6.31 -15.16 -12.53
CA ILE A 51 6.40 -13.70 -12.39
C ILE A 51 7.69 -13.31 -11.68
N ALA A 52 8.03 -13.98 -10.58
CA ALA A 52 9.28 -13.74 -9.88
C ALA A 52 10.50 -13.95 -10.78
N GLY A 53 10.51 -15.04 -11.56
CA GLY A 53 11.56 -15.32 -12.53
C GLY A 53 11.67 -14.26 -13.63
N ALA A 54 10.54 -13.78 -14.15
CA ALA A 54 10.51 -12.70 -15.13
C ALA A 54 11.07 -11.39 -14.56
N ILE A 55 10.69 -11.03 -13.33
CA ILE A 55 11.21 -9.83 -12.63
C ILE A 55 12.72 -9.95 -12.43
N VAL A 56 13.22 -11.06 -11.88
CA VAL A 56 14.66 -11.26 -11.65
C VAL A 56 15.46 -11.16 -12.95
N LEU A 57 14.95 -11.76 -14.04
CA LEU A 57 15.60 -11.66 -15.35
C LEU A 57 15.66 -10.22 -15.85
N LEU A 58 14.55 -9.47 -15.73
CA LEU A 58 14.48 -8.07 -16.18
C LEU A 58 15.35 -7.16 -15.31
N VAL A 59 15.47 -7.42 -14.02
CA VAL A 59 16.44 -6.76 -13.12
C VAL A 59 17.88 -6.97 -13.61
N LEU A 60 18.25 -8.20 -13.98
CA LEU A 60 19.59 -8.47 -14.51
C LEU A 60 19.83 -7.74 -15.85
N ILE A 61 18.82 -7.68 -16.72
CA ILE A 61 18.89 -6.92 -17.98
C ILE A 61 19.05 -5.42 -17.71
N SER A 62 18.36 -4.88 -16.70
CA SER A 62 18.49 -3.50 -16.23
C SER A 62 19.94 -3.17 -15.89
N LEU A 63 20.55 -3.96 -14.99
CA LEU A 63 21.93 -3.76 -14.56
C LEU A 63 22.93 -3.89 -15.73
N LEU A 64 22.66 -4.76 -16.71
CA LEU A 64 23.46 -4.84 -17.93
C LEU A 64 23.32 -3.57 -18.78
N ALA A 65 22.13 -2.96 -18.84
CA ALA A 65 21.90 -1.71 -19.54
C ALA A 65 22.60 -0.52 -18.86
N HIS A 66 22.69 -0.51 -17.52
CA HIS A 66 23.51 0.44 -16.77
C HIS A 66 24.98 0.39 -17.21
N VAL A 67 25.59 -0.81 -17.19
CA VAL A 67 26.97 -1.04 -17.68
C VAL A 67 27.11 -0.64 -19.15
N ALA A 68 26.08 -0.92 -19.95
CA ALA A 68 26.04 -0.54 -21.37
C ALA A 68 26.11 0.98 -21.53
N GLY A 69 25.38 1.74 -20.72
CA GLY A 69 25.41 3.20 -20.70
C GLY A 69 26.84 3.73 -20.53
N HIS A 70 27.56 3.25 -19.52
CA HIS A 70 28.95 3.63 -19.29
C HIS A 70 29.88 3.24 -20.45
N ALA A 71 29.74 2.03 -20.99
CA ALA A 71 30.58 1.57 -22.10
C ALA A 71 30.34 2.36 -23.38
N ILE A 72 29.08 2.68 -23.69
CA ILE A 72 28.70 3.53 -24.83
C ILE A 72 29.33 4.91 -24.64
N ALA A 73 29.18 5.52 -23.46
CA ALA A 73 29.78 6.83 -23.17
C ALA A 73 31.31 6.80 -23.32
N ALA A 74 31.99 5.80 -22.75
CA ALA A 74 33.44 5.65 -22.86
C ALA A 74 33.89 5.51 -24.33
N LYS A 75 33.17 4.71 -25.13
CA LYS A 75 33.47 4.53 -26.56
C LYS A 75 33.24 5.81 -27.37
N LEU A 76 32.14 6.53 -27.12
CA LEU A 76 31.85 7.81 -27.76
C LEU A 76 32.89 8.89 -27.43
N LEU A 77 33.44 8.84 -26.22
CA LEU A 77 34.53 9.70 -25.81
C LEU A 77 35.89 9.26 -26.39
N GLY A 78 36.02 8.02 -26.84
CA GLY A 78 37.29 7.45 -27.34
C GLY A 78 38.21 6.94 -26.22
N ASP A 79 37.65 6.60 -25.06
CA ASP A 79 38.37 6.04 -23.93
C ASP A 79 38.43 4.50 -24.02
N SER A 80 39.46 3.88 -23.43
CA SER A 80 39.65 2.42 -23.46
C SER A 80 38.73 1.71 -22.48
N LEU A 81 38.01 0.66 -22.90
CA LEU A 81 37.12 -0.08 -21.99
C LEU A 81 37.89 -0.91 -20.94
N PRO A 82 37.34 -1.07 -19.72
CA PRO A 82 37.92 -1.95 -18.71
C PRO A 82 37.98 -3.40 -19.21
N LYS A 83 39.05 -4.13 -18.81
CA LYS A 83 39.26 -5.53 -19.23
C LYS A 83 38.17 -6.47 -18.69
N ARG A 84 37.61 -6.15 -17.53
CA ARG A 84 36.53 -6.87 -16.84
C ARG A 84 35.73 -5.89 -16.01
N THR A 85 34.40 -5.97 -16.06
CA THR A 85 33.50 -5.16 -15.23
C THR A 85 32.66 -6.09 -14.36
N PRO A 86 32.80 -6.05 -13.03
CA PRO A 86 31.91 -6.79 -12.15
C PRO A 86 30.54 -6.11 -12.14
N ILE A 87 29.47 -6.90 -12.20
CA ILE A 87 28.11 -6.41 -11.94
C ILE A 87 27.76 -6.73 -10.50
N TYR A 88 27.35 -5.71 -9.76
CA TYR A 88 26.74 -5.84 -8.45
C TYR A 88 25.28 -5.37 -8.53
N LEU A 89 24.42 -5.94 -7.69
CA LEU A 89 23.01 -5.53 -7.63
C LEU A 89 22.87 -4.05 -7.27
N ILE A 90 23.76 -3.56 -6.40
CA ILE A 90 23.82 -2.18 -5.91
C ILE A 90 25.31 -1.80 -5.81
N ALA A 91 25.63 -0.55 -6.14
CA ALA A 91 26.98 0.02 -6.05
C ALA A 91 28.01 -0.63 -7.00
N GLU A 92 27.73 -0.57 -8.31
CA GLU A 92 28.75 -0.86 -9.32
C GLU A 92 29.98 0.02 -9.06
N PRO A 93 31.21 -0.53 -9.12
CA PRO A 93 32.39 0.27 -8.86
C PRO A 93 32.62 1.25 -10.02
N ALA A 94 32.14 2.47 -9.86
CA ALA A 94 32.39 3.58 -10.77
C ALA A 94 33.90 3.75 -11.08
N GLN A 95 34.74 3.38 -10.10
CA GLN A 95 36.19 3.43 -10.16
C GLN A 95 36.84 2.43 -11.13
N ALA A 96 36.10 1.41 -11.59
CA ALA A 96 36.60 0.45 -12.57
C ALA A 96 36.70 1.06 -13.98
N TRP A 97 36.00 2.17 -14.21
CA TRP A 97 35.97 2.88 -15.48
C TRP A 97 37.18 3.82 -15.64
N PRO A 98 37.60 4.12 -16.88
CA PRO A 98 38.78 4.93 -17.15
C PRO A 98 38.69 6.34 -16.58
N LEU A 99 39.83 6.89 -16.20
CA LEU A 99 39.94 8.31 -15.82
C LEU A 99 39.70 9.19 -17.05
N ALA A 100 38.75 10.13 -16.96
CA ALA A 100 38.52 11.07 -18.05
C ALA A 100 39.57 12.18 -18.08
N ARG A 101 39.78 12.73 -19.28
CA ARG A 101 40.78 13.79 -19.55
C ARG A 101 40.29 15.22 -19.27
N SER A 102 39.03 15.38 -18.90
CA SER A 102 38.43 16.69 -18.59
C SER A 102 37.23 16.50 -17.66
N PRO A 103 36.82 17.53 -16.89
CA PRO A 103 35.68 17.45 -15.98
C PRO A 103 34.37 17.12 -16.71
N GLY A 104 34.12 17.71 -17.89
CA GLY A 104 32.90 17.42 -18.67
C GLY A 104 32.82 15.96 -19.13
N ARG A 105 33.95 15.40 -19.61
CA ARG A 105 34.03 13.98 -20.01
C ARG A 105 33.84 13.04 -18.82
N GLU A 106 34.37 13.42 -17.65
CA GLU A 106 34.16 12.67 -16.41
C GLU A 106 32.67 12.64 -16.03
N ALA A 107 32.00 13.80 -16.09
CA ALA A 107 30.59 13.91 -15.78
C ALA A 107 29.71 13.10 -16.73
N ILE A 108 29.96 13.17 -18.05
CA ILE A 108 29.24 12.38 -19.05
C ILE A 108 29.47 10.88 -18.80
N SER A 109 30.72 10.46 -18.59
CA SER A 109 31.04 9.05 -18.34
C SER A 109 30.37 8.53 -17.07
N ALA A 110 30.31 9.34 -16.00
CA ALA A 110 29.71 8.96 -14.73
C ALA A 110 28.17 8.99 -14.75
N ALA A 111 27.54 9.94 -15.44
CA ALA A 111 26.08 10.02 -15.49
C ALA A 111 25.44 8.98 -16.43
N ALA A 112 26.22 8.37 -17.33
CA ALA A 112 25.68 7.51 -18.39
C ALA A 112 24.91 6.28 -17.89
N GLY A 113 25.41 5.58 -16.87
CA GLY A 113 24.71 4.45 -16.24
C GLY A 113 23.40 4.88 -15.58
N PRO A 114 23.41 5.87 -14.66
CA PRO A 114 22.19 6.41 -14.06
C PRO A 114 21.16 6.95 -15.06
N ILE A 115 21.59 7.55 -16.17
CA ILE A 115 20.69 8.00 -17.24
C ILE A 115 20.03 6.81 -17.94
N ALA A 116 20.77 5.73 -18.22
CA ALA A 116 20.19 4.52 -18.82
C ALA A 116 19.10 3.91 -17.93
N GLU A 117 19.35 3.82 -16.62
CA GLU A 117 18.36 3.38 -15.63
C GLU A 117 17.16 4.33 -15.57
N MET A 118 17.37 5.65 -15.59
CA MET A 118 16.26 6.62 -15.61
C MET A 118 15.37 6.46 -16.85
N LEU A 119 15.97 6.22 -18.03
CA LEU A 119 15.22 5.98 -19.26
C LEU A 119 14.40 4.68 -19.19
N LEU A 120 14.97 3.62 -18.63
CA LEU A 120 14.26 2.36 -18.39
C LEU A 120 13.13 2.52 -17.36
N ALA A 121 13.34 3.31 -16.31
CA ALA A 121 12.31 3.64 -15.32
C ALA A 121 11.11 4.33 -15.98
N VAL A 122 11.37 5.34 -16.83
CA VAL A 122 10.32 6.05 -17.58
C VAL A 122 9.60 5.12 -18.55
N ALA A 123 10.33 4.27 -19.28
CA ALA A 123 9.72 3.31 -20.20
C ALA A 123 8.81 2.32 -19.46
N ALA A 124 9.26 1.78 -18.32
CA ALA A 124 8.48 0.89 -17.48
C ALA A 124 7.25 1.59 -16.88
N PHE A 125 7.39 2.85 -16.44
CA PHE A 125 6.27 3.66 -15.97
C PHE A 125 5.22 3.89 -17.06
N MET A 126 5.64 4.17 -18.29
CA MET A 126 4.73 4.31 -19.44
C MET A 126 3.95 3.02 -19.71
N VAL A 127 4.58 1.85 -19.60
CA VAL A 127 3.90 0.55 -19.73
C VAL A 127 2.91 0.33 -18.59
N TRP A 128 3.31 0.63 -17.35
CA TRP A 128 2.41 0.53 -16.18
C TRP A 128 1.17 1.43 -16.36
N ASN A 129 1.35 2.66 -16.84
CA ASN A 129 0.26 3.62 -17.03
C ASN A 129 -0.80 3.16 -18.04
N GLN A 130 -0.48 2.23 -18.94
CA GLN A 130 -1.46 1.64 -19.86
C GLN A 130 -2.42 0.65 -19.19
N GLN A 131 -2.11 0.19 -17.98
CA GLN A 131 -2.95 -0.74 -17.21
C GLN A 131 -3.40 -2.00 -18.00
N ILE A 132 -2.52 -2.54 -18.87
CA ILE A 132 -2.83 -3.60 -19.84
C ILE A 132 -3.47 -4.82 -19.18
N ASN A 133 -2.83 -5.37 -18.15
CA ASN A 133 -3.38 -6.40 -17.28
C ASN A 133 -2.64 -6.38 -15.93
N PRO A 134 -3.21 -6.95 -14.86
CA PRO A 134 -2.61 -6.88 -13.52
C PRO A 134 -1.16 -7.39 -13.46
N TYR A 135 -0.83 -8.44 -14.21
CA TYR A 135 0.51 -9.04 -14.18
C TYR A 135 1.56 -8.15 -14.85
N VAL A 136 1.26 -7.68 -16.06
CA VAL A 136 2.15 -6.80 -16.82
C VAL A 136 2.29 -5.46 -16.10
N SER A 137 1.20 -4.90 -15.58
CA SER A 137 1.23 -3.66 -14.81
C SER A 137 2.11 -3.79 -13.57
N SER A 138 1.97 -4.84 -12.77
CA SER A 138 2.81 -5.01 -11.58
C SER A 138 4.28 -5.22 -11.92
N VAL A 139 4.62 -6.05 -12.92
CA VAL A 139 6.01 -6.20 -13.36
C VAL A 139 6.59 -4.86 -13.84
N ALA A 140 5.81 -4.08 -14.59
CA ALA A 140 6.22 -2.77 -15.06
C ALA A 140 6.41 -1.77 -13.91
N LEU A 141 5.52 -1.76 -12.92
CA LEU A 141 5.65 -0.92 -11.72
C LEU A 141 6.90 -1.28 -10.92
N PHE A 142 7.15 -2.57 -10.70
CA PHE A 142 8.37 -3.05 -10.03
C PHE A 142 9.62 -2.51 -10.74
N LEU A 143 9.68 -2.67 -12.07
CA LEU A 143 10.84 -2.22 -12.85
C LEU A 143 10.99 -0.71 -12.85
N ALA A 144 9.89 0.04 -12.91
CA ALA A 144 9.92 1.50 -12.84
C ALA A 144 10.54 1.97 -11.52
N VAL A 145 10.06 1.43 -10.40
CA VAL A 145 10.56 1.76 -9.06
C VAL A 145 12.01 1.28 -8.87
N PHE A 146 12.32 0.05 -9.29
CA PHE A 146 13.66 -0.52 -9.19
C PHE A 146 14.70 0.32 -9.95
N ASN A 147 14.44 0.63 -11.23
CA ASN A 147 15.36 1.40 -12.06
C ASN A 147 15.55 2.82 -11.53
N LEU A 148 14.45 3.47 -11.10
CA LEU A 148 14.52 4.79 -10.49
C LEU A 148 15.37 4.76 -9.22
N PHE A 149 15.18 3.74 -8.38
CA PHE A 149 15.98 3.55 -7.17
C PHE A 149 17.46 3.36 -7.50
N VAL A 150 17.82 2.48 -8.45
CA VAL A 150 19.21 2.25 -8.86
C VAL A 150 19.84 3.51 -9.43
N ALA A 151 19.11 4.29 -10.24
CA ALA A 151 19.57 5.56 -10.79
C ALA A 151 19.86 6.58 -9.67
N VAL A 152 18.89 6.83 -8.79
CA VAL A 152 19.02 7.80 -7.69
C VAL A 152 20.13 7.40 -6.73
N PHE A 153 20.20 6.11 -6.37
CA PHE A 153 21.23 5.60 -5.47
C PHE A 153 22.62 5.77 -6.06
N ASN A 154 22.82 5.45 -7.35
CA ASN A 154 24.12 5.64 -7.98
C ASN A 154 24.50 7.12 -8.17
N LEU A 155 23.57 8.06 -8.09
CA LEU A 155 23.86 9.51 -8.14
C LEU A 155 24.31 10.09 -6.78
N ILE A 156 24.24 9.32 -5.69
CA ILE A 156 24.74 9.76 -4.37
C ILE A 156 26.23 10.13 -4.48
N PRO A 157 26.66 11.32 -4.00
CA PRO A 157 28.00 11.88 -4.24
C PRO A 157 29.09 11.22 -3.37
N ALA A 158 29.23 9.90 -3.48
CA ALA A 158 30.09 9.07 -2.66
C ALA A 158 30.67 7.91 -3.49
N PHE A 159 31.93 7.56 -3.26
CA PHE A 159 32.46 6.30 -3.79
C PHE A 159 31.94 5.10 -2.97
N PRO A 160 31.73 3.93 -3.59
CA PRO A 160 32.09 3.53 -4.94
C PRO A 160 31.08 3.88 -6.05
N LEU A 161 30.02 4.62 -5.73
CA LEU A 161 28.91 4.99 -6.63
C LEU A 161 29.36 5.99 -7.71
N ASP A 162 28.59 6.08 -8.80
CA ASP A 162 28.86 7.00 -9.91
C ASP A 162 28.83 8.47 -9.51
N GLY A 163 27.98 8.82 -8.55
CA GLY A 163 27.89 10.15 -7.97
C GLY A 163 29.20 10.59 -7.34
N GLY A 164 30.06 9.66 -6.87
CA GLY A 164 31.41 9.98 -6.43
C GLY A 164 32.28 10.55 -7.57
N ARG A 165 32.14 10.05 -8.80
CA ARG A 165 32.80 10.58 -10.00
C ARG A 165 32.18 11.90 -10.45
N LEU A 166 30.87 12.06 -10.32
CA LEU A 166 30.19 13.35 -10.59
C LEU A 166 30.64 14.42 -9.61
N LEU A 167 30.69 14.13 -8.30
CA LEU A 167 31.22 15.04 -7.29
C LEU A 167 32.66 15.45 -7.62
N ARG A 168 33.49 14.47 -8.04
CA ARG A 168 34.85 14.74 -8.50
C ARG A 168 34.88 15.64 -9.73
N ALA A 169 34.03 15.40 -10.73
CA ALA A 169 33.91 16.21 -11.94
C ALA A 169 33.48 17.65 -11.64
N ILE A 170 32.53 17.83 -10.73
CA ILE A 170 32.04 19.14 -10.29
C ILE A 170 33.16 19.92 -9.59
N LEU A 171 33.87 19.29 -8.64
CA LEU A 171 34.96 19.95 -7.93
C LEU A 171 36.18 20.23 -8.82
N TRP A 172 36.40 19.39 -9.83
CA TRP A 172 37.38 19.66 -10.87
C TRP A 172 36.95 20.87 -11.73
N GLY A 173 35.71 20.92 -12.22
CA GLY A 173 35.24 22.01 -13.06
C GLY A 173 35.16 23.37 -12.33
N LEU A 174 34.76 23.38 -11.05
CA LEU A 174 34.56 24.62 -10.29
C LEU A 174 35.85 25.13 -9.63
N PHE A 175 36.72 24.25 -9.17
CA PHE A 175 37.85 24.61 -8.31
C PHE A 175 39.21 24.08 -8.79
N ASP A 176 39.24 23.47 -9.98
CA ASP A 176 40.43 22.80 -10.52
C ASP A 176 41.06 21.80 -9.53
N ALA A 177 40.22 21.09 -8.77
CA ALA A 177 40.63 20.28 -7.63
C ALA A 177 40.22 18.79 -7.73
N PRO A 178 40.65 18.04 -8.77
CA PRO A 178 40.25 16.64 -8.98
C PRO A 178 40.72 15.69 -7.86
N VAL A 179 41.88 15.96 -7.25
CA VAL A 179 42.40 15.17 -6.12
C VAL A 179 41.53 15.37 -4.87
N ARG A 180 41.12 16.61 -4.58
CA ARG A 180 40.21 16.90 -3.46
C ARG A 180 38.85 16.26 -3.68
N GLY A 181 38.33 16.30 -4.90
CA GLY A 181 37.07 15.62 -5.24
C GLY A 181 37.13 14.11 -5.03
N THR A 182 38.25 13.48 -5.40
CA THR A 182 38.48 12.06 -5.14
C THR A 182 38.51 11.75 -3.64
N TRP A 183 39.22 12.56 -2.87
CA TRP A 183 39.33 12.39 -1.42
C TRP A 183 37.97 12.57 -0.72
N LEU A 184 37.21 13.60 -1.10
CA LEU A 184 35.89 13.88 -0.54
C LEU A 184 34.90 12.74 -0.85
N ALA A 185 34.85 12.28 -2.11
CA ALA A 185 34.01 11.15 -2.50
C ALA A 185 34.36 9.85 -1.74
N LYS A 186 35.65 9.61 -1.46
CA LYS A 186 36.07 8.45 -0.64
C LYS A 186 35.58 8.55 0.80
N TRP A 187 35.72 9.72 1.43
CA TRP A 187 35.25 9.92 2.80
C TRP A 187 33.73 9.90 2.92
N ALA A 188 33.01 10.50 1.96
CA ALA A 188 31.56 10.40 1.88
C ALA A 188 31.12 8.92 1.77
N GLY A 189 31.82 8.12 0.98
CA GLY A 189 31.62 6.67 0.88
C GLY A 189 31.81 5.93 2.20
N PHE A 190 32.95 6.16 2.86
CA PHE A 190 33.29 5.54 4.14
C PHE A 190 32.25 5.85 5.23
N TRP A 191 31.89 7.13 5.39
CA TRP A 191 30.86 7.53 6.36
C TRP A 191 29.46 7.05 5.96
N GLY A 192 29.17 6.98 4.67
CA GLY A 192 27.93 6.38 4.17
C GLY A 192 27.79 4.91 4.56
N ILE A 193 28.85 4.10 4.41
CA ILE A 193 28.86 2.70 4.85
C ILE A 193 28.59 2.59 6.37
N ILE A 194 29.24 3.44 7.18
CA ILE A 194 29.02 3.47 8.64
C ILE A 194 27.57 3.84 8.95
N ALA A 195 27.04 4.86 8.28
CA ALA A 195 25.67 5.33 8.49
C ALA A 195 24.64 4.26 8.13
N VAL A 196 24.77 3.58 6.97
CA VAL A 196 23.87 2.49 6.57
C VAL A 196 24.01 1.27 7.49
N THR A 197 25.22 0.98 7.98
CA THR A 197 25.41 -0.10 8.98
C THR A 197 24.72 0.25 10.30
N PHE A 198 24.94 1.45 10.83
CA PHE A 198 24.28 1.91 12.05
C PHE A 198 22.76 1.94 11.87
N TRP A 199 22.29 2.30 10.68
CA TRP A 199 20.88 2.26 10.31
C TRP A 199 20.29 0.86 10.39
N GLY A 200 20.98 -0.16 9.86
CA GLY A 200 20.55 -1.55 10.00
C GLY A 200 20.38 -1.98 11.47
N ILE A 201 21.24 -1.49 12.37
CA ILE A 201 21.13 -1.73 13.83
C ILE A 201 19.89 -1.04 14.40
N VAL A 202 19.66 0.23 14.04
CA VAL A 202 18.50 0.98 14.49
C VAL A 202 17.21 0.30 14.03
N LEU A 203 17.12 -0.08 12.75
CA LEU A 203 15.96 -0.78 12.18
C LEU A 203 15.62 -2.03 12.99
N ILE A 204 16.61 -2.91 13.26
CA ILE A 204 16.41 -4.14 14.03
C ILE A 204 16.04 -3.89 15.50
N SER A 205 16.34 -2.70 16.02
CA SER A 205 16.07 -2.36 17.42
C SER A 205 14.66 -1.84 17.67
N GLN A 206 13.85 -1.57 16.63
CA GLN A 206 12.60 -0.84 16.79
C GLN A 206 11.42 -1.67 17.30
N GLN A 207 11.41 -3.00 17.20
CA GLN A 207 10.30 -3.91 17.52
C GLN A 207 9.07 -3.83 16.57
N ALA A 208 9.22 -3.41 15.30
CA ALA A 208 8.18 -3.40 14.25
C ALA A 208 8.01 -4.74 13.47
N SER A 209 7.03 -4.83 12.57
CA SER A 209 6.79 -6.05 11.77
C SER A 209 7.83 -6.35 10.67
N LEU A 210 8.53 -5.33 10.14
CA LEU A 210 9.43 -5.46 8.97
C LEU A 210 10.93 -5.22 9.26
N GLU A 211 11.30 -5.10 10.53
CA GLU A 211 12.63 -4.63 10.95
C GLU A 211 13.77 -5.63 10.73
N TRP A 212 13.54 -6.92 10.92
CA TRP A 212 14.57 -7.94 10.62
C TRP A 212 14.90 -7.97 9.12
N PRO A 213 13.92 -8.06 8.21
CA PRO A 213 14.15 -7.96 6.76
C PRO A 213 14.79 -6.63 6.37
N ALA A 214 14.28 -5.49 6.86
CA ALA A 214 14.79 -4.17 6.50
C ALA A 214 16.24 -3.95 7.00
N GLY A 215 16.56 -4.39 8.21
CA GLY A 215 17.91 -4.34 8.75
C GLY A 215 18.89 -5.23 7.99
N LEU A 216 18.46 -6.44 7.60
CA LEU A 216 19.27 -7.33 6.77
C LEU A 216 19.56 -6.72 5.40
N ILE A 217 18.57 -6.06 4.79
CA ILE A 217 18.75 -5.31 3.54
C ILE A 217 19.78 -4.19 3.74
N ALA A 218 19.67 -3.37 4.79
CA ALA A 218 20.63 -2.31 5.09
C ALA A 218 22.05 -2.87 5.29
N PHE A 219 22.21 -3.96 6.04
CA PHE A 219 23.52 -4.60 6.21
C PHE A 219 24.07 -5.18 4.91
N SER A 220 23.22 -5.80 4.08
CA SER A 220 23.63 -6.30 2.77
C SER A 220 24.13 -5.17 1.87
N GLN A 221 23.47 -4.00 1.90
CA GLN A 221 23.86 -2.81 1.17
C GLN A 221 25.20 -2.27 1.66
N ALA A 222 25.36 -2.11 2.99
CA ALA A 222 26.62 -1.65 3.57
C ALA A 222 27.78 -2.61 3.25
N ALA A 223 27.54 -3.92 3.28
CA ALA A 223 28.53 -4.94 2.92
C ALA A 223 28.91 -4.85 1.42
N LEU A 224 27.94 -4.71 0.51
CA LEU A 224 28.21 -4.53 -0.92
C LEU A 224 29.01 -3.26 -1.19
N MET A 225 28.64 -2.14 -0.56
CA MET A 225 29.38 -0.89 -0.66
C MET A 225 30.81 -1.05 -0.14
N ALA A 226 31.02 -1.72 1.00
CA ALA A 226 32.34 -1.98 1.56
C ALA A 226 33.19 -2.88 0.66
N ILE A 227 32.62 -3.95 0.09
CA ILE A 227 33.29 -4.84 -0.86
C ILE A 227 33.73 -4.05 -2.09
N SER A 228 32.84 -3.27 -2.71
CA SER A 228 33.15 -2.42 -3.86
C SER A 228 34.20 -1.36 -3.53
N PHE A 229 34.15 -0.79 -2.33
CA PHE A 229 35.12 0.21 -1.86
C PHE A 229 36.54 -0.37 -1.68
N VAL A 230 36.66 -1.62 -1.26
CA VAL A 230 37.96 -2.29 -1.04
C VAL A 230 38.50 -2.95 -2.31
N SER A 231 37.61 -3.53 -3.12
CA SER A 231 37.96 -4.37 -4.26
C SER A 231 38.44 -3.59 -5.48
N VAL A 232 38.04 -2.32 -5.59
CA VAL A 232 38.46 -1.44 -6.69
C VAL A 232 39.35 -0.34 -6.13
N LYS A 233 40.63 -0.36 -6.51
CA LYS A 233 41.56 0.71 -6.15
C LYS A 233 41.31 1.87 -7.09
N VAL A 234 40.84 3.01 -6.58
CA VAL A 234 40.88 4.28 -7.34
C VAL A 234 42.31 4.49 -7.84
N PRO A 235 42.54 4.55 -9.16
CA PRO A 235 43.83 4.98 -9.67
C PRO A 235 44.02 6.43 -9.20
N LEU A 236 44.99 6.68 -8.33
CA LEU A 236 45.47 8.03 -8.12
C LEU A 236 45.99 8.49 -9.48
N GLN A 237 45.42 9.56 -10.04
CA GLN A 237 46.01 10.17 -11.24
C GLN A 237 47.51 10.39 -10.96
N PRO A 238 48.42 9.97 -11.85
CA PRO A 238 49.77 10.51 -11.80
C PRO A 238 49.65 12.02 -11.92
N SER A 239 50.42 12.74 -11.11
CA SER A 239 50.48 14.19 -11.11
C SER A 239 50.66 14.69 -12.54
N PHE A 240 49.66 15.41 -13.06
CA PHE A 240 49.97 16.42 -14.05
C PHE A 240 50.90 17.39 -13.32
N GLU A 241 52.17 17.41 -13.73
CA GLU A 241 53.16 18.36 -13.22
C GLU A 241 52.54 19.76 -13.20
N GLU A 242 52.56 20.36 -12.00
CA GLU A 242 52.43 21.78 -11.72
C GLU A 242 51.29 22.56 -12.42
N ILE A 243 50.07 22.53 -11.87
CA ILE A 243 49.27 23.76 -11.79
C ILE A 243 48.59 23.87 -10.42
N SER A 244 48.81 25.04 -9.79
CA SER A 244 48.07 25.62 -8.67
C SER A 244 48.37 25.09 -7.26
N THR A 245 49.48 25.58 -6.71
CA THR A 245 49.68 25.84 -5.28
C THR A 245 48.67 26.87 -4.75
N ARG A 246 47.44 26.45 -4.43
CA ARG A 246 46.58 27.21 -3.50
C ARG A 246 46.12 26.34 -2.34
N LYS A 247 46.59 26.70 -1.14
CA LYS A 247 46.06 26.29 0.17
C LYS A 247 44.62 26.81 0.31
N HIS A 248 43.65 26.21 -0.38
CA HIS A 248 42.25 26.31 0.01
C HIS A 248 42.01 25.27 1.11
N GLY A 249 41.67 25.78 2.28
CA GLY A 249 41.79 25.11 3.56
C GLY A 249 40.82 23.96 3.74
N LEU A 250 41.25 23.04 4.61
CA LEU A 250 40.50 21.91 5.18
C LEU A 250 39.03 22.26 5.52
N VAL A 251 38.77 23.52 5.87
CA VAL A 251 37.46 24.10 6.20
C VAL A 251 36.48 24.02 5.02
N THR A 252 36.87 24.40 3.80
CA THR A 252 35.98 24.34 2.62
C THR A 252 35.58 22.90 2.24
N SER A 253 36.50 21.95 2.40
CA SER A 253 36.23 20.51 2.22
C SER A 253 35.32 19.94 3.31
N ALA A 254 35.45 20.41 4.55
CA ALA A 254 34.57 20.01 5.64
C ALA A 254 33.14 20.58 5.45
N SER A 255 33.01 21.84 5.02
CA SER A 255 31.71 22.46 4.74
C SER A 255 30.96 21.76 3.60
N LEU A 256 31.65 21.38 2.53
CA LEU A 256 31.04 20.62 1.42
C LEU A 256 30.70 19.18 1.80
N ALA A 257 31.51 18.53 2.65
CA ALA A 257 31.18 17.23 3.22
C ALA A 257 29.92 17.30 4.08
N VAL A 258 29.82 18.28 4.98
CA VAL A 258 28.64 18.51 5.82
C VAL A 258 27.40 18.82 4.98
N LEU A 259 27.51 19.65 3.94
CA LEU A 259 26.43 19.94 2.98
C LEU A 259 25.99 18.71 2.17
N SER A 260 26.84 17.69 2.02
CA SER A 260 26.49 16.42 1.36
C SER A 260 25.92 15.39 2.35
N ILE A 261 26.35 15.44 3.61
CA ILE A 261 25.93 14.53 4.70
C ILE A 261 24.59 14.97 5.30
N MET A 262 24.29 16.28 5.37
CA MET A 262 23.04 16.79 5.95
C MET A 262 21.79 16.34 5.18
N PRO A 263 21.74 16.44 3.84
CA PRO A 263 20.61 15.93 3.06
C PRO A 263 20.52 14.42 3.16
N LEU A 264 21.65 13.70 3.14
CA LEU A 264 21.65 12.25 3.35
C LEU A 264 21.09 11.90 4.72
N GLY A 265 21.54 12.57 5.79
CA GLY A 265 21.04 12.37 7.16
C GLY A 265 19.58 12.75 7.31
N ALA A 266 19.11 13.82 6.66
CA ALA A 266 17.70 14.21 6.67
C ALA A 266 16.82 13.21 5.89
N ILE A 267 17.31 12.69 4.75
CA ILE A 267 16.65 11.61 4.02
C ILE A 267 16.64 10.34 4.87
N THR A 268 17.76 9.98 5.51
CA THR A 268 17.87 8.80 6.37
C THR A 268 16.92 8.88 7.57
N VAL A 269 16.89 10.01 8.29
CA VAL A 269 15.94 10.23 9.39
C VAL A 269 14.51 10.27 8.86
N GLY A 270 14.28 10.87 7.69
CA GLY A 270 12.95 10.96 7.10
C GLY A 270 12.37 9.62 6.64
N LEU A 271 13.24 8.67 6.27
CA LEU A 271 12.91 7.30 5.90
C LEU A 271 12.92 6.33 7.11
N MET A 272 13.02 6.83 8.35
CA MET A 272 12.92 5.98 9.55
C MET A 272 11.54 5.36 9.63
N PRO A 273 11.38 4.03 9.51
CA PRO A 273 10.11 3.42 9.87
C PRO A 273 9.88 3.68 11.36
N MET A 274 8.64 3.94 11.71
CA MET A 274 8.16 4.17 13.06
C MET A 274 7.23 3.00 13.43
N ASN A 275 7.22 2.60 14.69
CA ASN A 275 6.21 1.67 15.24
C ASN A 275 4.85 2.34 15.43
N TYR A 276 4.42 3.05 14.40
CA TYR A 276 3.15 3.72 14.31
C TYR A 276 2.61 3.45 12.92
N GLY A 277 1.31 3.57 12.79
CA GLY A 277 0.66 3.75 11.52
C GLY A 277 -0.18 5.01 11.52
N LEU A 278 -0.89 5.19 10.41
CA LEU A 278 -1.80 6.29 10.23
C LEU A 278 -3.08 5.83 9.54
N TYR A 279 -4.16 6.54 9.83
CA TYR A 279 -5.38 6.56 9.04
C TYR A 279 -5.45 7.92 8.34
N ALA A 280 -5.29 7.92 7.01
CA ALA A 280 -5.39 9.13 6.18
C ALA A 280 -6.70 9.15 5.36
N PRO A 281 -7.17 10.34 4.93
CA PRO A 281 -8.26 10.45 3.98
C PRO A 281 -7.94 9.68 2.69
N GLY A 282 -8.84 8.79 2.29
CA GLY A 282 -8.71 8.00 1.09
C GLY A 282 -9.35 8.63 -0.13
N VAL A 283 -9.71 7.79 -1.09
CA VAL A 283 -10.38 8.20 -2.32
C VAL A 283 -11.86 8.48 -2.07
N THR A 284 -12.40 9.45 -2.81
CA THR A 284 -13.84 9.67 -2.91
C THR A 284 -14.25 9.41 -4.35
N ALA A 285 -15.15 8.46 -4.58
CA ALA A 285 -15.50 7.99 -5.91
C ALA A 285 -17.03 8.02 -6.13
N PRO A 286 -17.50 8.42 -7.33
CA PRO A 286 -18.90 8.34 -7.71
C PRO A 286 -19.35 6.88 -7.80
N VAL A 287 -20.55 6.58 -7.34
CA VAL A 287 -21.09 5.20 -7.28
C VAL A 287 -21.90 4.82 -8.52
N GLU A 288 -22.36 5.80 -9.30
CA GLU A 288 -23.18 5.59 -10.48
C GLU A 288 -22.52 4.71 -11.54
N PRO A 289 -21.21 4.84 -11.85
CA PRO A 289 -20.54 3.95 -12.81
C PRO A 289 -20.42 2.52 -12.30
N MET A 290 -20.57 2.31 -11.00
CA MET A 290 -20.42 1.02 -10.34
C MET A 290 -21.73 0.22 -10.35
N VAL A 291 -22.89 0.87 -10.49
CA VAL A 291 -24.21 0.21 -10.45
C VAL A 291 -24.81 0.10 -11.85
N ARG A 292 -25.03 -1.13 -12.31
CA ARG A 292 -25.62 -1.43 -13.61
C ARG A 292 -26.97 -2.12 -13.43
N VAL A 293 -27.97 -1.58 -14.12
CA VAL A 293 -29.33 -2.13 -14.22
C VAL A 293 -29.74 -2.14 -15.70
N PRO A 294 -30.72 -2.96 -16.11
CA PRO A 294 -31.22 -2.98 -17.49
C PRO A 294 -31.73 -1.60 -17.92
N VAL A 295 -31.57 -1.28 -19.20
CA VAL A 295 -31.79 0.07 -19.76
C VAL A 295 -33.22 0.57 -19.49
N GLU A 296 -34.20 -0.32 -19.52
CA GLU A 296 -35.61 -0.06 -19.27
C GLU A 296 -35.93 0.36 -17.83
N TYR A 297 -35.08 0.02 -16.86
CA TYR A 297 -35.20 0.44 -15.45
C TYR A 297 -34.21 1.55 -15.09
N SER A 298 -33.41 2.00 -16.04
CA SER A 298 -32.23 2.82 -15.78
C SER A 298 -32.54 4.30 -15.97
N HIS A 299 -32.46 5.08 -14.90
CA HIS A 299 -32.61 6.54 -14.87
C HIS A 299 -31.28 7.25 -14.59
N SER A 300 -31.15 8.50 -15.05
CA SER A 300 -29.96 9.34 -14.85
C SER A 300 -30.27 10.49 -13.90
N SER A 301 -29.25 10.91 -13.16
CA SER A 301 -29.31 12.02 -12.21
C SER A 301 -28.31 13.10 -12.59
N ASP A 302 -28.62 14.37 -12.28
CA ASP A 302 -27.78 15.51 -12.66
C ASP A 302 -26.59 15.71 -11.70
N GLY A 303 -26.70 15.21 -10.47
CA GLY A 303 -25.67 15.28 -9.43
C GLY A 303 -24.88 13.98 -9.29
N SER A 304 -24.29 13.76 -8.10
CA SER A 304 -23.56 12.52 -7.83
C SER A 304 -23.62 12.09 -6.36
N LEU A 305 -23.85 10.80 -6.14
CA LEU A 305 -23.65 10.05 -4.92
C LEU A 305 -22.21 9.50 -4.90
N MET A 306 -21.49 9.71 -3.80
CA MET A 306 -20.09 9.35 -3.68
C MET A 306 -19.82 8.56 -2.41
N LEU A 307 -19.01 7.51 -2.54
CA LEU A 307 -18.44 6.79 -1.39
C LEU A 307 -17.08 7.38 -1.01
N THR A 308 -16.69 7.17 0.24
CA THR A 308 -15.41 7.63 0.78
C THR A 308 -14.65 6.48 1.45
N SER A 309 -13.34 6.40 1.21
CA SER A 309 -12.46 5.43 1.87
C SER A 309 -11.48 6.08 2.84
N VAL A 310 -10.83 5.24 3.63
CA VAL A 310 -9.73 5.60 4.53
C VAL A 310 -8.54 4.75 4.12
N ILE A 311 -7.34 5.33 4.15
CA ILE A 311 -6.10 4.61 3.89
C ILE A 311 -5.48 4.25 5.24
N PRO A 312 -5.59 2.99 5.70
CA PRO A 312 -4.75 2.47 6.76
C PRO A 312 -3.35 2.21 6.21
N GLN A 313 -2.33 2.71 6.89
CA GLN A 313 -0.93 2.45 6.55
C GLN A 313 -0.14 2.21 7.81
N ALA A 314 0.57 1.08 7.88
CA ALA A 314 1.56 0.79 8.91
C ALA A 314 2.58 -0.23 8.36
N PRO A 315 3.87 -0.14 8.73
CA PRO A 315 4.48 0.97 9.47
C PRO A 315 4.53 2.25 8.62
N ILE A 316 4.63 3.42 9.26
CA ILE A 316 4.83 4.71 8.59
C ILE A 316 6.25 5.20 8.74
N LEU A 317 6.68 6.09 7.85
CA LEU A 317 7.97 6.77 7.94
C LEU A 317 7.91 7.94 8.95
N PHE A 318 9.05 8.37 9.47
CA PHE A 318 9.14 9.50 10.40
C PHE A 318 8.62 10.79 9.77
N THR A 319 8.85 10.99 8.47
CA THR A 319 8.28 12.13 7.74
C THR A 319 6.75 12.11 7.73
N GLU A 320 6.15 10.94 7.53
CA GLU A 320 4.70 10.74 7.57
C GLU A 320 4.17 10.90 8.99
N TRP A 321 4.92 10.47 10.01
CA TRP A 321 4.60 10.70 11.41
C TRP A 321 4.59 12.20 11.75
N VAL A 322 5.63 12.95 11.36
CA VAL A 322 5.69 14.41 11.55
C VAL A 322 4.52 15.07 10.83
N TRP A 323 4.25 14.71 9.58
CA TRP A 323 3.10 15.23 8.83
C TRP A 323 1.78 14.95 9.55
N GLY A 324 1.57 13.72 10.03
CA GLY A 324 0.39 13.31 10.78
C GLY A 324 0.22 14.03 12.13
N CYS A 325 1.29 14.59 12.71
CA CYS A 325 1.18 15.46 13.90
C CYS A 325 0.57 16.84 13.59
N PHE A 326 0.64 17.31 12.34
CA PHE A 326 0.16 18.63 11.95
C PHE A 326 -1.13 18.60 11.13
N ASP A 327 -1.37 17.54 10.36
CA ASP A 327 -2.58 17.40 9.54
C ASP A 327 -3.73 16.80 10.36
N LYS A 328 -4.75 17.63 10.65
CA LYS A 328 -5.93 17.22 11.44
C LYS A 328 -6.77 16.12 10.77
N SER A 329 -6.61 15.91 9.47
CA SER A 329 -7.31 14.85 8.75
C SER A 329 -6.67 13.48 8.93
N VAL A 330 -5.45 13.42 9.48
CA VAL A 330 -4.69 12.19 9.72
C VAL A 330 -4.81 11.78 11.18
N ARG A 331 -5.07 10.50 11.44
CA ARG A 331 -4.99 9.94 12.80
C ARG A 331 -3.79 9.00 12.88
N LEU A 332 -2.82 9.37 13.70
CA LEU A 332 -1.72 8.49 14.10
C LEU A 332 -2.24 7.44 15.10
N ALA A 333 -1.89 6.18 14.90
CA ALA A 333 -2.26 5.07 15.77
C ALA A 333 -1.10 4.07 15.90
N PRO A 334 -1.00 3.30 16.99
CA PRO A 334 -0.05 2.18 17.08
C PRO A 334 -0.26 1.18 15.93
N GLU A 335 0.83 0.55 15.46
CA GLU A 335 0.77 -0.43 14.35
C GLU A 335 -0.21 -1.57 14.64
N GLU A 336 -0.20 -2.09 15.87
CA GLU A 336 -1.05 -3.20 16.33
C GLU A 336 -2.55 -2.87 16.30
N GLU A 337 -2.92 -1.59 16.35
CA GLU A 337 -4.31 -1.14 16.22
C GLU A 337 -4.80 -1.19 14.76
N ILE A 338 -3.88 -1.02 13.80
CA ILE A 338 -4.18 -1.06 12.36
C ILE A 338 -4.08 -2.48 11.83
N PHE A 339 -3.00 -3.18 12.18
CA PHE A 339 -2.78 -4.58 11.80
C PHE A 339 -2.50 -5.41 13.06
N PRO A 340 -3.53 -6.03 13.64
CA PRO A 340 -3.37 -6.86 14.84
C PRO A 340 -2.36 -8.00 14.61
N PRO A 341 -1.46 -8.28 15.57
CA PRO A 341 -0.37 -9.25 15.39
C PRO A 341 -0.84 -10.69 15.14
N ASN A 342 -2.09 -11.00 15.49
CA ASN A 342 -2.69 -12.33 15.31
C ASN A 342 -3.44 -12.48 13.97
N GLN A 343 -3.43 -11.45 13.11
CA GLN A 343 -4.07 -11.49 11.79
C GLN A 343 -3.07 -11.10 10.70
N SER A 344 -3.06 -11.86 9.61
CA SER A 344 -2.27 -11.49 8.44
C SER A 344 -2.95 -10.34 7.69
N VAL A 345 -2.16 -9.45 7.08
CA VAL A 345 -2.66 -8.40 6.16
C VAL A 345 -3.53 -9.02 5.05
N ARG A 346 -3.16 -10.23 4.61
CA ARG A 346 -3.93 -11.00 3.62
C ARG A 346 -5.32 -11.38 4.13
N SER A 347 -5.44 -11.93 5.33
CA SER A 347 -6.75 -12.35 5.86
C SER A 347 -7.67 -11.16 6.08
N GLN A 348 -7.14 -10.01 6.52
CA GLN A 348 -7.92 -8.76 6.63
C GLN A 348 -8.41 -8.25 5.27
N ALA A 349 -7.57 -8.34 4.23
CA ALA A 349 -7.96 -7.96 2.88
C ALA A 349 -9.02 -8.90 2.30
N GLU A 350 -8.89 -10.21 2.54
CA GLU A 350 -9.89 -11.22 2.16
C GLU A 350 -11.22 -10.96 2.90
N GLU A 351 -11.20 -10.78 4.22
CA GLU A 351 -12.37 -10.44 5.05
C GLU A 351 -13.04 -9.13 4.58
N GLY A 352 -12.25 -8.08 4.31
CA GLY A 352 -12.73 -6.82 3.78
C GLY A 352 -13.38 -6.94 2.39
N HIS A 353 -12.94 -7.88 1.57
CA HIS A 353 -13.54 -8.18 0.27
C HIS A 353 -14.88 -8.93 0.41
N HIS A 354 -14.95 -9.90 1.32
CA HIS A 354 -16.19 -10.60 1.66
C HIS A 354 -17.25 -9.61 2.15
N MET A 355 -16.94 -8.81 3.18
CA MET A 355 -17.85 -7.79 3.71
C MET A 355 -18.36 -6.78 2.65
N LEU A 356 -17.52 -6.47 1.65
CA LEU A 356 -17.92 -5.59 0.54
C LEU A 356 -18.92 -6.29 -0.39
N PHE A 357 -18.75 -7.58 -0.66
CA PHE A 357 -19.68 -8.38 -1.46
C PHE A 357 -21.06 -8.46 -0.78
N ASP A 358 -21.10 -8.68 0.54
CA ASP A 358 -22.34 -8.78 1.29
C ASP A 358 -23.07 -7.44 1.36
N SER A 359 -22.30 -6.36 1.44
CA SER A 359 -22.82 -4.99 1.34
C SER A 359 -23.49 -4.71 -0.01
N GLN A 360 -22.97 -5.27 -1.12
CA GLN A 360 -23.58 -5.11 -2.45
C GLN A 360 -24.92 -5.84 -2.54
N THR A 361 -24.97 -7.07 -2.04
CA THR A 361 -26.19 -7.89 -2.02
C THR A 361 -27.27 -7.22 -1.17
N THR A 362 -26.91 -6.80 0.04
CA THR A 362 -27.84 -6.12 0.95
C THR A 362 -28.32 -4.80 0.38
N ALA A 363 -27.41 -3.98 -0.16
CA ALA A 363 -27.74 -2.71 -0.79
C ALA A 363 -28.70 -2.88 -1.97
N THR A 364 -28.51 -3.91 -2.79
CA THR A 364 -29.39 -4.23 -3.92
C THR A 364 -30.81 -4.54 -3.43
N VAL A 365 -30.93 -5.43 -2.44
CA VAL A 365 -32.23 -5.83 -1.88
C VAL A 365 -32.95 -4.63 -1.24
N VAL A 366 -32.25 -3.87 -0.41
CA VAL A 366 -32.84 -2.72 0.30
C VAL A 366 -33.22 -1.62 -0.69
N GLY A 367 -32.32 -1.28 -1.63
CA GLY A 367 -32.56 -0.23 -2.62
C GLY A 367 -33.79 -0.52 -3.49
N LEU A 368 -33.90 -1.75 -4.00
CA LEU A 368 -35.07 -2.18 -4.79
C LEU A 368 -36.36 -2.19 -3.97
N ARG A 369 -36.31 -2.65 -2.71
CA ARG A 369 -37.49 -2.65 -1.83
C ARG A 369 -37.98 -1.23 -1.55
N LEU A 370 -37.07 -0.30 -1.27
CA LEU A 370 -37.41 1.11 -1.03
C LEU A 370 -37.95 1.78 -2.28
N ALA A 371 -37.49 1.38 -3.47
CA ALA A 371 -38.04 1.81 -4.75
C ALA A 371 -39.41 1.18 -5.09
N GLY A 372 -39.95 0.33 -4.22
CA GLY A 372 -41.27 -0.28 -4.36
C GLY A 372 -41.32 -1.57 -5.19
N TYR A 373 -40.16 -2.14 -5.55
CA TYR A 373 -40.13 -3.41 -6.27
C TYR A 373 -40.36 -4.61 -5.33
N PRO A 374 -41.06 -5.66 -5.79
CA PRO A 374 -41.25 -6.87 -5.01
C PRO A 374 -39.94 -7.67 -4.92
N VAL A 375 -39.29 -7.63 -3.75
CA VAL A 375 -38.09 -8.43 -3.46
C VAL A 375 -38.42 -9.44 -2.37
N THR A 376 -38.32 -10.73 -2.69
CA THR A 376 -38.48 -11.82 -1.72
C THR A 376 -37.11 -12.24 -1.23
N VAL A 377 -36.85 -12.11 0.07
CA VAL A 377 -35.62 -12.59 0.74
C VAL A 377 -35.96 -13.88 1.47
N LYS A 378 -35.23 -14.95 1.17
CA LYS A 378 -35.21 -16.17 1.97
C LYS A 378 -33.93 -16.16 2.78
N SER A 379 -34.06 -16.13 4.10
CA SER A 379 -32.97 -16.39 5.03
C SER A 379 -33.39 -17.53 5.95
N ASP A 380 -32.41 -18.27 6.43
CA ASP A 380 -32.65 -19.44 7.30
C ASP A 380 -31.78 -19.44 8.56
N GLY A 381 -31.00 -18.37 8.81
CA GLY A 381 -30.25 -18.22 10.05
C GLY A 381 -29.16 -17.15 10.04
N VAL A 382 -28.22 -17.28 10.97
CA VAL A 382 -27.01 -16.46 11.08
C VAL A 382 -25.78 -17.34 10.80
N LEU A 383 -25.06 -17.06 9.72
CA LEU A 383 -23.81 -17.76 9.40
C LEU A 383 -22.72 -17.34 10.39
N VAL A 384 -22.05 -18.32 11.01
CA VAL A 384 -20.89 -18.12 11.88
C VAL A 384 -19.66 -18.03 11.01
N GLU A 385 -19.11 -16.83 10.88
CA GLU A 385 -17.95 -16.56 10.02
C GLU A 385 -16.64 -16.56 10.81
N SER A 386 -16.69 -16.06 12.04
CA SER A 386 -15.54 -16.01 12.93
C SER A 386 -15.96 -16.24 14.37
N ILE A 387 -15.03 -16.77 15.16
CA ILE A 387 -15.25 -17.05 16.57
C ILE A 387 -14.10 -16.43 17.37
N LEU A 388 -14.43 -15.63 18.38
CA LEU A 388 -13.45 -15.01 19.26
C LEU A 388 -12.70 -16.11 20.03
N ALA A 389 -11.37 -16.14 19.91
CA ALA A 389 -10.53 -17.23 20.43
C ALA A 389 -10.72 -17.51 21.95
N ASP A 390 -10.93 -16.46 22.75
CA ASP A 390 -11.14 -16.56 24.20
C ASP A 390 -12.63 -16.67 24.60
N SER A 391 -13.53 -16.88 23.65
CA SER A 391 -14.96 -17.00 23.94
C SER A 391 -15.39 -18.44 24.24
N PRO A 392 -16.44 -18.63 25.07
CA PRO A 392 -17.10 -19.93 25.25
C PRO A 392 -17.59 -20.54 23.93
N ALA A 393 -17.84 -19.74 22.90
CA ALA A 393 -18.23 -20.22 21.57
C ALA A 393 -17.11 -20.99 20.85
N HIS A 394 -15.84 -20.69 21.13
CA HIS A 394 -14.69 -21.28 20.40
C HIS A 394 -14.57 -22.79 20.54
N SER A 395 -15.00 -23.34 21.68
CA SER A 395 -14.95 -24.79 21.94
C SER A 395 -16.18 -25.55 21.40
N VAL A 396 -17.19 -24.83 20.89
CA VAL A 396 -18.53 -25.37 20.63
C VAL A 396 -18.97 -25.15 19.18
N LEU A 397 -18.85 -23.93 18.69
CA LEU A 397 -19.20 -23.53 17.33
C LEU A 397 -18.02 -23.75 16.37
N LEU A 398 -18.33 -23.89 15.09
CA LEU A 398 -17.35 -23.92 14.01
C LEU A 398 -17.69 -22.86 12.98
N GLU A 399 -16.68 -22.32 12.32
CA GLU A 399 -16.89 -21.46 11.15
C GLU A 399 -17.63 -22.25 10.05
N GLY A 400 -18.63 -21.60 9.44
CA GLY A 400 -19.56 -22.22 8.49
C GLY A 400 -20.82 -22.85 9.12
N ASP A 401 -20.96 -22.79 10.44
CA ASP A 401 -22.23 -23.11 11.12
C ASP A 401 -23.30 -22.06 10.80
N VAL A 402 -24.57 -22.46 10.65
CA VAL A 402 -25.69 -21.50 10.54
C VAL A 402 -26.56 -21.60 11.78
N ILE A 403 -26.59 -20.56 12.60
CA ILE A 403 -27.46 -20.48 13.79
C ILE A 403 -28.88 -20.20 13.32
N THR A 404 -29.75 -21.19 13.46
CA THR A 404 -31.15 -21.15 13.02
C THR A 404 -32.13 -20.96 14.19
N GLY A 405 -31.63 -20.97 15.43
CA GLY A 405 -32.45 -20.71 16.61
C GLY A 405 -31.67 -20.42 17.89
N LEU A 406 -32.35 -19.80 18.86
CA LEU A 406 -31.87 -19.53 20.21
C LEU A 406 -32.99 -19.86 21.22
N ASN A 407 -32.69 -20.71 22.20
CA ASN A 407 -33.62 -21.20 23.22
C ASN A 407 -34.98 -21.62 22.63
N GLN A 408 -34.94 -22.43 21.56
CA GLN A 408 -36.10 -22.92 20.80
C GLN A 408 -36.89 -21.85 20.02
N GLN A 409 -36.45 -20.59 20.05
CA GLN A 409 -37.01 -19.56 19.17
C GLN A 409 -36.26 -19.53 17.85
N PRO A 410 -36.95 -19.42 16.70
CA PRO A 410 -36.30 -19.35 15.40
C PRO A 410 -35.49 -18.05 15.27
N VAL A 411 -34.36 -18.16 14.59
CA VAL A 411 -33.47 -17.06 14.24
C VAL A 411 -33.30 -17.12 12.74
N ASN A 412 -33.73 -16.09 12.03
CA ASN A 412 -33.59 -15.96 10.58
C ASN A 412 -32.71 -14.78 10.18
N SER A 413 -32.20 -14.02 11.15
CA SER A 413 -31.31 -12.88 10.91
C SER A 413 -30.47 -12.53 12.14
N VAL A 414 -29.40 -11.78 11.92
CA VAL A 414 -28.52 -11.26 12.99
C VAL A 414 -29.30 -10.37 13.96
N ILE A 415 -30.26 -9.59 13.45
CA ILE A 415 -31.07 -8.68 14.26
C ILE A 415 -32.00 -9.47 15.18
N GLU A 416 -32.63 -10.54 14.67
CA GLU A 416 -33.43 -11.43 15.50
C GLU A 416 -32.58 -12.06 16.59
N LEU A 417 -31.39 -12.56 16.25
CA LEU A 417 -30.45 -13.08 17.23
C LEU A 417 -30.09 -12.04 18.30
N GLN A 418 -29.74 -10.82 17.89
CA GLN A 418 -29.42 -9.72 18.82
C GLN A 418 -30.58 -9.35 19.73
N ASN A 419 -31.80 -9.27 19.21
CA ASN A 419 -33.00 -8.98 20.00
C ASN A 419 -33.28 -10.08 21.03
N LEU A 420 -33.08 -11.34 20.65
CA LEU A 420 -33.22 -12.47 21.58
C LEU A 420 -32.15 -12.48 22.67
N MET A 421 -30.95 -11.96 22.36
CA MET A 421 -29.86 -11.79 23.30
C MET A 421 -30.09 -10.66 24.32
N GLN A 422 -30.85 -9.61 24.00
CA GLN A 422 -31.15 -8.51 24.92
C GLN A 422 -31.88 -8.98 26.21
N GLY A 423 -32.60 -10.10 26.16
CA GLY A 423 -33.28 -10.68 27.33
C GLY A 423 -32.41 -11.59 28.20
N GLN A 424 -31.16 -11.85 27.81
CA GLN A 424 -30.26 -12.79 28.49
C GLN A 424 -29.37 -12.09 29.52
N LYS A 425 -28.92 -12.85 30.53
CA LYS A 425 -28.00 -12.37 31.58
C LYS A 425 -26.57 -12.80 31.26
N GLU A 426 -25.59 -12.01 31.69
CA GLU A 426 -24.17 -12.38 31.61
C GLU A 426 -23.89 -13.69 32.35
N GLY A 427 -23.07 -14.56 31.76
CA GLY A 427 -22.75 -15.88 32.31
C GLY A 427 -23.91 -16.88 32.22
N ALA A 428 -25.03 -16.53 31.57
CA ALA A 428 -26.11 -17.48 31.32
C ALA A 428 -25.71 -18.47 30.22
N GLU A 429 -26.06 -19.73 30.41
CA GLU A 429 -25.96 -20.77 29.39
C GLU A 429 -27.17 -20.69 28.47
N ILE A 430 -26.93 -20.47 27.17
CA ILE A 430 -27.97 -20.41 26.14
C ILE A 430 -27.86 -21.62 25.21
N ARG A 431 -29.01 -22.07 24.69
CA ARG A 431 -29.07 -23.14 23.70
C ARG A 431 -29.18 -22.56 22.31
N LEU A 432 -28.19 -22.80 21.45
CA LEU A 432 -28.24 -22.46 20.03
C LEU A 432 -28.61 -23.69 19.22
N THR A 433 -29.55 -23.53 18.30
CA THR A 433 -29.83 -24.52 17.26
C THR A 433 -29.03 -24.13 16.02
N VAL A 434 -28.19 -25.05 15.55
CA VAL A 434 -27.17 -24.80 14.53
C VAL A 434 -27.28 -25.84 13.42
N LEU A 435 -27.26 -25.39 12.18
CA LEU A 435 -27.10 -26.23 11.01
C LEU A 435 -25.62 -26.33 10.67
N ARG A 436 -25.05 -27.52 10.87
CA ARG A 436 -23.64 -27.82 10.59
C ARG A 436 -23.56 -28.89 9.51
N ARG A 437 -23.04 -28.53 8.33
CA ARG A 437 -22.90 -29.45 7.18
C ARG A 437 -24.20 -30.20 6.85
N GLY A 438 -25.34 -29.52 6.94
CA GLY A 438 -26.67 -30.07 6.68
C GLY A 438 -27.29 -30.88 7.82
N VAL A 439 -26.62 -31.00 8.98
CA VAL A 439 -27.16 -31.65 10.18
C VAL A 439 -27.53 -30.59 11.21
N THR A 440 -28.75 -30.63 11.72
CA THR A 440 -29.19 -29.76 12.82
C THR A 440 -28.68 -30.30 14.15
N LEU A 441 -28.00 -29.45 14.91
CA LEU A 441 -27.41 -29.74 16.21
C LEU A 441 -27.86 -28.68 17.21
N ASP A 442 -28.09 -29.09 18.46
CA ASP A 442 -28.21 -28.16 19.57
C ASP A 442 -26.88 -28.07 20.29
N VAL A 443 -26.42 -26.84 20.52
CA VAL A 443 -25.19 -26.57 21.25
C VAL A 443 -25.45 -25.60 22.40
N LEU A 444 -24.71 -25.76 23.49
CA LEU A 444 -24.79 -24.89 24.66
C LEU A 444 -23.59 -23.96 24.66
N VAL A 445 -23.85 -22.66 24.80
CA VAL A 445 -22.80 -21.63 24.83
C VAL A 445 -23.07 -20.69 26.00
N GLU A 446 -22.02 -20.35 26.74
CA GLU A 446 -22.11 -19.36 27.81
C GLU A 446 -22.02 -17.93 27.24
N THR A 447 -22.86 -17.04 27.74
CA THR A 447 -22.90 -15.64 27.31
C THR A 447 -21.80 -14.80 27.96
N LEU A 448 -21.15 -13.99 27.15
CA LEU A 448 -20.15 -13.00 27.53
C LEU A 448 -20.79 -11.66 27.90
N PRO A 449 -20.08 -10.84 28.71
CA PRO A 449 -20.46 -9.45 28.93
C PRO A 449 -20.55 -8.67 27.61
N PRO A 450 -21.36 -7.59 27.59
CA PRO A 450 -21.44 -6.69 26.45
C PRO A 450 -20.07 -6.20 25.97
N ALA A 451 -19.92 -6.00 24.66
CA ALA A 451 -18.69 -5.45 24.10
C ALA A 451 -18.43 -3.98 24.49
N PHE A 452 -19.47 -3.28 24.97
CA PHE A 452 -19.42 -1.91 25.44
C PHE A 452 -20.47 -1.70 26.56
N VAL A 453 -20.24 -0.69 27.42
CA VAL A 453 -21.12 -0.39 28.56
C VAL A 453 -22.54 -0.04 28.07
N GLY A 454 -23.54 -0.79 28.52
CA GLY A 454 -24.96 -0.61 28.15
C GLY A 454 -25.42 -1.38 26.91
N GLY A 455 -24.54 -2.14 26.25
CA GLY A 455 -24.89 -3.04 25.16
C GLY A 455 -25.53 -4.37 25.61
N PRO A 456 -26.05 -5.19 24.69
CA PRO A 456 -26.53 -6.54 25.01
C PRO A 456 -25.38 -7.50 25.31
N VAL A 457 -25.66 -8.54 26.09
CA VAL A 457 -24.75 -9.67 26.25
C VAL A 457 -24.50 -10.36 24.91
N ARG A 458 -23.37 -11.05 24.77
CA ARG A 458 -22.91 -11.60 23.48
C ARG A 458 -22.44 -13.05 23.59
N ILE A 459 -22.23 -13.70 22.46
CA ILE A 459 -21.82 -15.12 22.36
C ILE A 459 -20.32 -15.22 22.01
N GLY A 460 -19.74 -14.16 21.44
CA GLY A 460 -18.34 -14.14 21.00
C GLY A 460 -18.14 -14.64 19.56
N ILE A 461 -19.14 -14.46 18.70
CA ILE A 461 -19.03 -14.76 17.26
C ILE A 461 -19.09 -13.47 16.43
N GLY A 462 -18.44 -13.47 15.28
CA GLY A 462 -18.77 -12.63 14.14
C GLY A 462 -19.65 -13.44 13.18
N GLY A 463 -20.77 -12.87 12.73
CA GLY A 463 -21.68 -13.58 11.84
C GLY A 463 -22.67 -12.66 11.17
N GLU A 464 -23.15 -13.12 10.02
CA GLU A 464 -24.06 -12.40 9.14
C GLU A 464 -25.37 -13.15 8.93
N THR A 465 -26.39 -12.49 8.38
CA THR A 465 -27.66 -13.17 8.07
C THR A 465 -27.46 -14.09 6.88
N HIS A 466 -27.64 -15.40 7.07
CA HIS A 466 -27.49 -16.37 6.00
C HIS A 466 -28.69 -16.29 5.03
N VAL A 467 -28.47 -15.61 3.90
CA VAL A 467 -29.47 -15.46 2.84
C VAL A 467 -29.37 -16.65 1.90
N THR A 468 -30.34 -17.56 1.95
CA THR A 468 -30.41 -18.75 1.07
C THR A 468 -30.96 -18.46 -0.31
N GLY A 469 -31.47 -17.25 -0.53
CA GLY A 469 -31.77 -16.75 -1.86
C GLY A 469 -32.60 -15.48 -1.81
N PHE A 470 -32.50 -14.68 -2.86
CA PHE A 470 -33.39 -13.56 -3.09
C PHE A 470 -33.86 -13.60 -4.54
N THR A 471 -35.14 -13.30 -4.76
CA THR A 471 -35.66 -13.14 -6.12
C THR A 471 -35.72 -11.65 -6.42
N LEU A 472 -34.87 -11.20 -7.34
CA LEU A 472 -34.94 -9.85 -7.88
C LEU A 472 -35.90 -9.80 -9.08
N PRO A 473 -36.62 -8.70 -9.28
CA PRO A 473 -37.42 -8.48 -10.49
C PRO A 473 -36.56 -8.39 -11.76
N PHE A 474 -35.31 -7.94 -11.62
CA PHE A 474 -34.31 -7.80 -12.68
C PHE A 474 -32.89 -7.82 -12.07
N SER A 475 -31.87 -8.02 -12.90
CA SER A 475 -30.47 -8.05 -12.46
C SER A 475 -29.98 -6.67 -12.06
N VAL A 476 -29.27 -6.58 -10.93
CA VAL A 476 -28.52 -5.39 -10.52
C VAL A 476 -27.10 -5.83 -10.25
N ASP A 477 -26.15 -5.29 -11.01
CA ASP A 477 -24.74 -5.59 -10.86
C ASP A 477 -24.03 -4.40 -10.23
N ILE A 478 -23.36 -4.62 -9.10
CA ILE A 478 -22.51 -3.62 -8.45
C ILE A 478 -21.05 -4.05 -8.63
N THR A 479 -20.23 -3.20 -9.25
CA THR A 479 -18.80 -3.46 -9.45
C THR A 479 -17.97 -2.32 -8.84
N PRO A 480 -17.54 -2.45 -7.57
CA PRO A 480 -16.71 -1.44 -6.92
C PRO A 480 -15.35 -1.26 -7.61
N GLU A 481 -14.79 -0.06 -7.51
CA GLU A 481 -13.39 0.18 -7.88
C GLU A 481 -12.42 -0.54 -6.93
N LYS A 482 -11.24 -0.91 -7.45
CA LYS A 482 -10.22 -1.74 -6.77
C LYS A 482 -9.71 -1.21 -5.41
N ILE A 483 -9.97 0.05 -5.08
CA ILE A 483 -9.45 0.75 -3.90
C ILE A 483 -10.50 0.81 -2.77
N ILE A 484 -11.70 0.26 -3.01
CA ILE A 484 -12.83 0.28 -2.08
C ILE A 484 -12.92 -1.07 -1.39
N GLY A 485 -12.92 -1.08 -0.06
CA GLY A 485 -13.01 -2.28 0.77
C GLY A 485 -13.82 -2.06 2.04
N GLY A 486 -14.36 -3.14 2.60
CA GLY A 486 -15.13 -3.15 3.84
C GLY A 486 -16.62 -2.76 3.70
N PRO A 487 -17.41 -2.94 4.77
CA PRO A 487 -18.87 -2.90 4.69
C PRO A 487 -19.46 -1.48 4.62
N SER A 488 -18.62 -0.46 4.77
CA SER A 488 -19.03 0.93 4.99
C SER A 488 -19.61 1.66 3.76
N ALA A 489 -19.64 0.98 2.60
CA ALA A 489 -20.23 1.48 1.35
C ALA A 489 -21.72 1.12 1.21
N GLY A 490 -22.27 0.28 2.10
CA GLY A 490 -23.63 -0.26 1.99
C GLY A 490 -24.71 0.80 1.80
N LEU A 491 -24.70 1.88 2.60
CA LEU A 491 -25.66 2.98 2.44
C LEU A 491 -25.57 3.63 1.05
N MET A 492 -24.37 3.97 0.58
CA MET A 492 -24.22 4.69 -0.69
C MET A 492 -24.59 3.81 -1.88
N PHE A 493 -24.29 2.51 -1.84
CA PHE A 493 -24.79 1.57 -2.86
C PHE A 493 -26.31 1.42 -2.81
N THR A 494 -26.91 1.44 -1.61
CA THR A 494 -28.38 1.38 -1.46
C THR A 494 -29.05 2.57 -2.14
N LEU A 495 -28.52 3.78 -1.89
CA LEU A 495 -29.00 5.01 -2.50
C LEU A 495 -28.77 5.01 -4.01
N ALA A 496 -27.62 4.51 -4.47
CA ALA A 496 -27.31 4.40 -5.89
C ALA A 496 -28.29 3.47 -6.62
N VAL A 497 -28.58 2.30 -6.05
CA VAL A 497 -29.56 1.37 -6.61
C VAL A 497 -30.93 2.02 -6.66
N TYR A 498 -31.38 2.67 -5.57
CA TYR A 498 -32.66 3.37 -5.51
C TYR A 498 -32.76 4.49 -6.57
N ASP A 499 -31.77 5.38 -6.65
CA ASP A 499 -31.71 6.49 -7.59
C ASP A 499 -31.73 5.99 -9.04
N ARG A 500 -30.97 4.94 -9.33
CA ARG A 500 -30.87 4.37 -10.68
C ARG A 500 -32.20 3.77 -11.19
N VAL A 501 -33.06 3.28 -10.29
CA VAL A 501 -34.31 2.57 -10.62
C VAL A 501 -35.58 3.39 -10.37
N THR A 502 -35.43 4.66 -9.97
CA THR A 502 -36.53 5.60 -9.77
C THR A 502 -36.40 6.76 -10.75
N ALA A 503 -37.54 7.36 -11.14
CA ALA A 503 -37.55 8.39 -12.17
C ALA A 503 -37.12 9.78 -11.66
N ASP A 504 -37.24 10.02 -10.35
CA ASP A 504 -36.87 11.29 -9.73
C ASP A 504 -35.37 11.33 -9.46
N ASP A 505 -34.70 12.41 -9.84
CA ASP A 505 -33.31 12.65 -9.46
C ASP A 505 -33.22 12.82 -7.93
N LEU A 506 -32.64 11.83 -7.23
CA LEU A 506 -32.47 11.86 -5.78
C LEU A 506 -31.38 12.86 -5.37
N THR A 507 -30.38 13.08 -6.23
CA THR A 507 -29.24 13.95 -5.96
C THR A 507 -29.61 15.44 -6.01
N LYS A 508 -30.68 15.77 -6.72
CA LYS A 508 -31.11 17.15 -7.00
C LYS A 508 -30.00 18.01 -7.61
N GLY A 509 -29.07 17.41 -8.36
CA GLY A 509 -27.89 18.11 -8.91
C GLY A 509 -26.73 18.32 -7.93
N TYR A 510 -26.84 17.88 -6.67
CA TYR A 510 -25.75 18.01 -5.70
C TYR A 510 -24.73 16.88 -5.78
N ARG A 511 -23.51 17.19 -5.34
CA ARG A 511 -22.49 16.20 -5.00
C ARG A 511 -22.65 15.81 -3.53
N ILE A 512 -23.08 14.59 -3.27
CA ILE A 512 -23.40 14.06 -1.95
C ILE A 512 -22.45 12.90 -1.67
N ALA A 513 -21.66 13.02 -0.62
CA ALA A 513 -20.84 11.92 -0.13
C ALA A 513 -21.51 11.24 1.06
N GLY A 514 -21.11 10.01 1.37
CA GLY A 514 -21.56 9.39 2.60
C GLY A 514 -20.92 8.04 2.90
N THR A 515 -21.29 7.51 4.05
CA THR A 515 -20.83 6.21 4.54
C THR A 515 -21.86 5.61 5.49
N GLY A 516 -21.82 4.29 5.63
CA GLY A 516 -22.64 3.56 6.59
C GLY A 516 -22.74 2.11 6.16
N THR A 517 -22.67 1.20 7.13
CA THR A 517 -23.11 -0.18 6.88
C THR A 517 -24.62 -0.18 6.71
N ILE A 518 -25.16 -1.19 6.03
CA ILE A 518 -26.60 -1.35 5.82
C ILE A 518 -27.00 -2.77 6.18
N ASP A 519 -28.09 -2.92 6.94
CA ASP A 519 -28.70 -4.22 7.18
C ASP A 519 -29.87 -4.47 6.22
N ILE A 520 -30.40 -5.71 6.22
CA ILE A 520 -31.49 -6.12 5.32
C ILE A 520 -32.82 -5.40 5.56
N ASN A 521 -32.96 -4.70 6.69
CA ASN A 521 -34.11 -3.88 7.04
C ASN A 521 -33.92 -2.41 6.66
N GLY A 522 -32.72 -2.05 6.20
CA GLY A 522 -32.35 -0.70 5.80
C GLY A 522 -31.90 0.18 6.97
N ASN A 523 -31.52 -0.37 8.12
CA ASN A 523 -30.89 0.41 9.19
C ASN A 523 -29.42 0.68 8.85
N VAL A 524 -28.98 1.91 9.17
CA VAL A 524 -27.62 2.37 8.91
C VAL A 524 -26.78 2.21 10.16
N GLY A 525 -25.74 1.37 10.08
CA GLY A 525 -24.84 1.08 11.20
C GLY A 525 -23.56 1.91 11.18
N ALA A 526 -22.87 1.92 12.32
CA ALA A 526 -21.65 2.67 12.55
C ALA A 526 -20.47 2.20 11.70
N ILE A 527 -19.51 3.11 11.51
CA ILE A 527 -18.29 2.89 10.72
C ILE A 527 -17.05 3.42 11.44
N GLY A 528 -15.87 2.94 11.02
CA GLY A 528 -14.58 3.49 11.43
C GLY A 528 -14.10 4.65 10.55
N GLY A 529 -13.26 5.52 11.12
CA GLY A 529 -12.53 6.55 10.37
C GLY A 529 -13.39 7.68 9.78
N VAL A 530 -14.51 8.03 10.43
CA VAL A 530 -15.44 9.04 9.90
C VAL A 530 -14.79 10.40 9.66
N GLN A 531 -13.83 10.79 10.49
CA GLN A 531 -13.12 12.08 10.36
C GLN A 531 -12.33 12.14 9.04
N GLN A 532 -11.60 11.07 8.72
CA GLN A 532 -10.86 10.93 7.47
C GLN A 532 -11.80 10.94 6.25
N LYS A 533 -12.97 10.30 6.38
CA LYS A 533 -13.99 10.24 5.32
C LYS A 533 -14.64 11.60 5.04
N VAL A 534 -14.93 12.37 6.09
CA VAL A 534 -15.43 13.75 5.95
C VAL A 534 -14.41 14.63 5.22
N ALA A 535 -13.14 14.56 5.63
CA ALA A 535 -12.07 15.30 4.95
C ALA A 535 -11.89 14.87 3.48
N ALA A 536 -12.04 13.59 3.17
CA ALA A 536 -12.01 13.09 1.78
C ALA A 536 -13.18 13.64 0.96
N ALA A 537 -14.40 13.62 1.51
CA ALA A 537 -15.59 14.16 0.87
C ALA A 537 -15.48 15.67 0.58
N GLU A 538 -14.91 16.44 1.52
CA GLU A 538 -14.64 17.86 1.36
C GLU A 538 -13.64 18.15 0.24
N ARG A 539 -12.53 17.40 0.19
CA ARG A 539 -11.55 17.51 -0.90
C ARG A 539 -12.17 17.21 -2.26
N ALA A 540 -13.17 16.33 -2.30
CA ALA A 540 -13.92 16.01 -3.50
C ALA A 540 -15.01 17.04 -3.85
N GLY A 541 -15.23 18.07 -3.02
CA GLY A 541 -16.23 19.10 -3.26
C GLY A 541 -17.66 18.65 -3.03
N ALA A 542 -17.88 17.65 -2.16
CA ALA A 542 -19.22 17.27 -1.74
C ALA A 542 -19.87 18.38 -0.89
N ARG A 543 -21.15 18.64 -1.12
CA ARG A 543 -21.93 19.63 -0.35
C ARG A 543 -22.50 19.03 0.93
N TYR A 544 -22.93 17.78 0.86
CA TYR A 544 -23.54 17.03 1.95
C TYR A 544 -22.77 15.75 2.24
N PHE A 545 -22.66 15.40 3.51
CA PHE A 545 -22.08 14.15 3.99
C PHE A 545 -23.08 13.36 4.83
N LEU A 546 -23.57 12.23 4.31
CA LEU A 546 -24.47 11.34 5.03
C LEU A 546 -23.66 10.42 5.96
N THR A 547 -23.98 10.41 7.26
CA THR A 547 -23.24 9.63 8.26
C THR A 547 -24.18 8.90 9.23
N PRO A 548 -23.79 7.71 9.73
CA PRO A 548 -24.57 6.99 10.73
C PRO A 548 -24.76 7.82 12.00
N ALA A 549 -25.84 7.56 12.72
CA ALA A 549 -26.19 8.30 13.92
C ALA A 549 -25.09 8.33 15.00
N GLU A 550 -24.40 7.20 15.18
CA GLU A 550 -23.33 7.03 16.16
C GLU A 550 -22.07 7.82 15.79
N ASN A 551 -21.81 8.05 14.50
CA ASN A 551 -20.61 8.76 14.02
C ASN A 551 -20.83 10.27 13.86
N PHE A 552 -22.07 10.76 13.99
CA PHE A 552 -22.44 12.14 13.67
C PHE A 552 -21.64 13.20 14.44
N ALA A 553 -21.37 12.97 15.73
CA ALA A 553 -20.63 13.92 16.55
C ALA A 553 -19.19 14.11 16.06
N ASP A 554 -18.50 13.03 15.71
CA ASP A 554 -17.12 13.07 15.23
C ASP A 554 -17.03 13.54 13.77
N ALA A 555 -18.01 13.17 12.94
CA ALA A 555 -18.15 13.70 11.59
C ALA A 555 -18.32 15.23 11.59
N SER A 556 -19.20 15.74 12.45
CA SER A 556 -19.49 17.17 12.57
C SER A 556 -18.29 17.98 13.07
N LYS A 557 -17.46 17.40 13.94
CA LYS A 557 -16.22 18.04 14.41
C LYS A 557 -15.15 18.11 13.30
N ALA A 558 -15.14 17.15 12.38
CA ALA A 558 -14.17 17.10 11.28
C ALA A 558 -14.56 17.98 10.09
N ALA A 559 -15.84 18.33 9.96
CA ALA A 559 -16.34 19.15 8.87
C ALA A 559 -15.94 20.62 9.02
N GLU A 560 -15.40 21.20 7.96
CA GLU A 560 -15.08 22.62 7.87
C GLU A 560 -16.05 23.35 6.92
N ASN A 561 -16.34 22.76 5.76
CA ASN A 561 -17.13 23.35 4.67
C ASN A 561 -18.28 22.46 4.16
N ILE A 562 -18.32 21.19 4.59
CA ILE A 562 -19.39 20.24 4.24
C ILE A 562 -20.51 20.21 5.27
N ILE A 563 -21.76 19.98 4.83
CA ILE A 563 -22.91 19.81 5.72
C ILE A 563 -23.06 18.34 6.08
N VAL A 564 -22.81 18.00 7.35
CA VAL A 564 -22.96 16.64 7.86
C VAL A 564 -24.42 16.36 8.22
N ILE A 565 -24.96 15.24 7.76
CA ILE A 565 -26.35 14.83 7.95
C ILE A 565 -26.39 13.48 8.66
N GLN A 566 -27.09 13.44 9.78
CA GLN A 566 -27.30 12.24 10.56
C GLN A 566 -28.37 11.35 9.90
N VAL A 567 -28.06 10.08 9.66
CA VAL A 567 -29.03 9.10 9.15
C VAL A 567 -29.05 7.84 10.02
N LYS A 568 -30.26 7.34 10.32
CA LYS A 568 -30.49 6.08 11.05
C LYS A 568 -30.92 4.95 10.13
N THR A 569 -31.52 5.27 9.00
CA THR A 569 -32.02 4.32 8.01
C THR A 569 -31.78 4.85 6.60
N ALA A 570 -31.74 3.97 5.61
CA ALA A 570 -31.68 4.36 4.19
C ALA A 570 -32.92 5.18 3.78
N GLN A 571 -34.10 4.87 4.34
CA GLN A 571 -35.29 5.70 4.11
C GLN A 571 -35.11 7.12 4.61
N ALA A 572 -34.54 7.32 5.81
CA ALA A 572 -34.29 8.67 6.34
C ALA A 572 -33.30 9.46 5.47
N ALA A 573 -32.32 8.79 4.86
CA ALA A 573 -31.43 9.40 3.88
C ALA A 573 -32.19 9.84 2.62
N ILE A 574 -33.04 8.97 2.06
CA ILE A 574 -33.88 9.28 0.89
C ILE A 574 -34.83 10.45 1.19
N ASP A 575 -35.49 10.44 2.35
CA ASP A 575 -36.42 11.49 2.77
C ASP A 575 -35.72 12.85 2.87
N PHE A 576 -34.51 12.87 3.44
CA PHE A 576 -33.69 14.08 3.49
C PHE A 576 -33.34 14.57 2.09
N LEU A 577 -32.84 13.69 1.21
CA LEU A 577 -32.44 14.06 -0.15
C LEU A 577 -33.62 14.57 -0.99
N ASN A 578 -34.80 13.95 -0.84
CA ASN A 578 -36.03 14.42 -1.48
C ASN A 578 -36.53 15.76 -0.95
N SER A 579 -36.16 16.14 0.28
CA SER A 579 -36.48 17.45 0.85
C SER A 579 -35.61 18.59 0.33
N LEU A 580 -34.51 18.27 -0.36
CA LEU A 580 -33.60 19.29 -0.88
C LEU A 580 -34.20 20.02 -2.10
N PRO A 581 -33.98 21.35 -2.22
CA PRO A 581 -34.26 22.05 -3.46
C PRO A 581 -33.28 21.60 -4.56
N PRO A 582 -33.60 21.82 -5.86
CA PRO A 582 -32.62 21.65 -6.93
C PRO A 582 -31.36 22.49 -6.71
N ALA A 583 -30.19 21.92 -7.01
CA ALA A 583 -28.93 22.65 -7.09
C ALA A 583 -29.06 23.69 -8.20
N GLY A 584 -28.80 24.96 -7.83
CA GLY A 584 -28.93 26.11 -8.73
C GLY A 584 -27.78 26.25 -9.72
#